data_AF-A0A413RK50-F1
#
_entry.id   AF-A0A413RK50-F1
#
_cell.length_a   1.000
_cell.length_b   1.000
_cell.length_c   1.000
_cell.angle_alpha   90.00
_cell.angle_beta   90.00
_cell.angle_gamma   90.00
#
_symmetry.space_group_name_H-M   'P 1'
#
loop_
_entity.id
_entity.type
_entity.pdbx_description
1 polymer ?
#
loop_
_entity_poly.entity_id
_entity_poly.type
_entity_poly.pdbx_seq_one_letter_code
_entity_poly.pdbx_strand_id
1 'polypeptide(L)'
;MARRRGAGRAGQPVEPLGSMSQPTGPLVAGTEACLKCGATELTRIRMTLTDGRPAVFVSCPACEQTNWFALEGDGVPLDRSEVLGN
;
A
#
# COMPACT_ATOMS: atom_id res chain seq x y z
N MET A 1 17.72 47.36 18.16
CA MET A 1 16.44 46.65 18.39
C MET A 1 15.35 47.47 17.69
N ALA A 2 14.46 47.03 16.81
CA ALA A 2 13.86 45.73 16.52
C ALA A 2 13.57 45.58 15.01
N ARG A 3 13.74 44.37 14.46
CA ARG A 3 13.40 44.03 13.07
C ARG A 3 11.92 43.68 12.99
N ARG A 4 11.14 44.46 12.23
CA ARG A 4 9.73 44.15 11.90
C ARG A 4 9.70 42.92 11.01
N ARG A 5 9.35 41.77 11.59
CA ARG A 5 9.20 40.48 10.89
C ARG A 5 7.91 40.52 10.08
N GLY A 6 8.02 40.35 8.76
CA GLY A 6 6.87 40.12 7.89
C GLY A 6 6.18 38.84 8.31
N ALA A 7 4.88 38.94 8.60
CA ALA A 7 4.02 37.77 8.79
C ALA A 7 3.80 37.14 7.41
N GLY A 8 4.63 36.14 7.08
CA GLY A 8 4.37 35.23 5.97
C GLY A 8 3.05 34.54 6.23
N ARG A 9 2.11 34.65 5.28
CA ARG A 9 0.83 33.95 5.30
C ARG A 9 1.08 32.48 5.61
N ALA A 10 0.55 32.04 6.75
CA ALA A 10 0.50 30.65 7.14
C ALA A 10 -0.09 29.83 5.98
N GLY A 11 0.60 28.75 5.64
CA GLY A 11 0.23 27.84 4.56
C GLY A 11 -1.24 27.49 4.66
N GLN A 12 -2.00 27.89 3.66
CA GLN A 12 -3.37 27.46 3.54
C GLN A 12 -3.35 25.93 3.39
N PRO A 13 -4.18 25.20 4.14
CA PRO A 13 -4.34 23.76 3.91
C PRO A 13 -4.66 23.57 2.43
N VAL A 14 -3.91 22.71 1.75
CA VAL A 14 -4.26 22.29 0.40
C VAL A 14 -5.57 21.53 0.53
N GLU A 15 -6.68 22.17 0.22
CA GLU A 15 -7.99 21.55 0.25
C GLU A 15 -7.94 20.40 -0.78
N PRO A 16 -8.08 19.13 -0.36
CA PRO A 16 -7.87 18.02 -1.27
C PRO A 16 -8.95 18.06 -2.36
N LEU A 17 -8.51 18.35 -3.58
CA LEU A 17 -9.35 18.33 -4.78
C LEU A 17 -9.94 16.92 -4.89
N GLY A 18 -11.26 16.81 -4.66
CA GLY A 18 -11.99 15.55 -4.50
C GLY A 18 -11.58 14.45 -5.47
N SER A 19 -10.68 13.58 -5.02
CA SER A 19 -10.17 12.42 -5.74
C SER A 19 -10.13 11.23 -4.79
N MET A 20 -11.14 10.36 -4.92
CA MET A 20 -11.38 9.18 -4.08
C MET A 20 -10.60 7.95 -4.56
N SER A 21 -9.32 8.12 -4.93
CA SER A 21 -8.50 7.00 -5.37
C SER A 21 -7.06 7.15 -4.90
N GLN A 22 -6.88 7.40 -3.60
CA GLN A 22 -5.62 7.08 -2.96
C GLN A 22 -5.77 5.70 -2.32
N PRO A 23 -4.88 4.72 -2.60
CA PRO A 23 -4.81 3.50 -1.81
C PRO A 23 -4.49 3.93 -0.37
N THR A 24 -5.54 4.06 0.44
CA THR A 24 -5.45 4.69 1.74
C THR A 24 -5.02 3.63 2.75
N GLY A 25 -3.75 3.66 3.12
CA GLY A 25 -3.24 2.90 4.25
C GLY A 25 -1.75 2.61 4.14
N PRO A 26 -1.13 2.19 5.25
CA PRO A 26 0.27 1.79 5.27
C PRO A 26 0.53 0.64 4.29
N LEU A 27 1.78 0.54 3.83
CA LEU A 27 2.24 -0.66 3.12
C LEU A 27 2.06 -1.88 4.01
N VAL A 28 1.64 -2.98 3.40
CA VAL A 28 1.59 -4.28 4.08
C VAL A 28 3.01 -4.80 4.19
N ALA A 29 3.35 -5.34 5.35
CA ALA A 29 4.66 -5.97 5.58
C ALA A 29 4.95 -7.01 4.49
N GLY A 30 6.21 -7.10 4.06
CA GLY A 30 6.62 -8.04 3.01
C GLY A 30 6.24 -7.63 1.59
N THR A 31 5.59 -6.47 1.43
CA THR A 31 5.20 -5.95 0.11
C THR A 31 6.05 -4.76 -0.33
N GLU A 32 7.12 -4.42 0.37
CA GLU A 32 7.99 -3.27 0.06
C GLU A 32 8.72 -3.45 -1.28
N ALA A 33 9.14 -4.69 -1.57
CA ALA A 33 9.83 -5.06 -2.80
C ALA A 33 9.38 -6.44 -3.29
N CYS A 34 9.56 -6.70 -4.59
CA CYS A 34 9.29 -8.01 -5.16
C CYS A 34 10.21 -9.05 -4.52
N LEU A 35 9.65 -10.11 -3.93
CA LEU A 35 10.41 -11.21 -3.33
C LEU A 35 11.31 -11.97 -4.34
N LYS A 36 11.08 -11.81 -5.64
CA LYS A 36 11.83 -12.47 -6.71
C LYS A 36 12.93 -11.59 -7.31
N CYS A 37 12.61 -10.36 -7.72
CA CYS A 37 13.55 -9.49 -8.45
C CYS A 37 13.93 -8.20 -7.71
N GLY A 38 13.36 -7.92 -6.54
CA GLY A 38 13.67 -6.74 -5.73
C GLY A 38 13.05 -5.42 -6.23
N ALA A 39 12.27 -5.40 -7.30
CA ALA A 39 11.62 -4.18 -7.77
C ALA A 39 10.63 -3.62 -6.73
N THR A 40 10.62 -2.31 -6.54
CA THR A 40 9.76 -1.61 -5.54
C THR A 40 8.47 -1.05 -6.15
N GLU A 41 8.45 -0.86 -7.46
CA GLU A 41 7.26 -0.49 -8.23
C GLU A 41 6.38 -1.73 -8.40
N LEU A 42 5.44 -1.92 -7.47
CA LEU A 42 4.50 -3.03 -7.45
C LEU A 42 3.06 -2.53 -7.49
N THR A 43 2.21 -3.27 -8.20
CA THR A 43 0.75 -3.10 -8.12
C THR A 43 0.27 -3.81 -6.87
N ARG A 44 -0.49 -3.10 -6.02
CA ARG A 44 -1.04 -3.64 -4.77
C ARG A 44 -2.54 -3.37 -4.72
N ILE A 45 -3.34 -4.42 -4.59
CA ILE A 45 -4.80 -4.35 -4.59
C ILE A 45 -5.30 -4.99 -3.31
N ARG A 46 -6.00 -4.22 -2.47
CA ARG A 46 -6.64 -4.72 -1.25
C ARG A 46 -7.96 -5.38 -1.60
N MET A 47 -8.22 -6.56 -1.03
CA MET A 47 -9.36 -7.42 -1.35
C MET A 47 -9.84 -8.14 -0.08
N THR A 48 -11.05 -8.69 -0.12
CA THR A 48 -11.52 -9.64 0.90
C THR A 48 -11.52 -11.03 0.28
N LEU A 49 -10.87 -12.00 0.93
CA LEU A 49 -10.84 -13.40 0.50
C LEU A 49 -12.22 -14.05 0.66
N THR A 50 -12.38 -15.25 0.10
CA THR A 50 -13.64 -16.02 0.13
C THR A 50 -14.07 -16.41 1.55
N ASP A 51 -13.11 -16.50 2.47
CA ASP A 51 -13.33 -16.77 3.89
C ASP A 51 -13.61 -15.50 4.72
N GLY A 52 -13.63 -14.32 4.09
CA GLY A 52 -13.88 -13.03 4.74
C GLY A 52 -12.63 -12.31 5.27
N ARG A 53 -11.44 -12.93 5.21
CA ARG A 53 -10.20 -12.27 5.67
C ARG A 53 -9.76 -11.17 4.70
N PRO A 54 -9.31 -10.00 5.17
CA PRO A 54 -8.73 -8.98 4.31
C PRO A 54 -7.32 -9.39 3.85
N ALA A 55 -7.05 -9.25 2.56
CA ALA A 55 -5.78 -9.59 1.94
C ALA A 55 -5.35 -8.53 0.91
N VAL A 56 -4.08 -8.60 0.51
CA VAL A 56 -3.50 -7.77 -0.54
C VAL A 56 -2.90 -8.65 -1.62
N PHE A 57 -3.40 -8.49 -2.83
CA PHE A 57 -2.78 -9.02 -4.03
C PHE A 57 -1.65 -8.11 -4.47
N VAL A 58 -0.47 -8.67 -4.71
CA VAL A 58 0.71 -7.96 -5.18
C VAL A 58 1.15 -8.55 -6.52
N SER A 59 1.29 -7.70 -7.54
CA SER A 59 1.91 -8.09 -8.82
C SER A 59 3.10 -7.20 -9.16
N CYS A 60 4.18 -7.84 -9.60
CA CYS A 60 5.38 -7.16 -10.07
C CYS A 60 5.34 -6.99 -11.59
N PRO A 61 5.30 -5.76 -12.13
CA PRO A 61 5.32 -5.54 -13.58
C PRO A 61 6.66 -5.90 -14.23
N ALA A 62 7.76 -5.99 -13.47
CA ALA A 62 9.10 -6.24 -14.01
C ALA A 62 9.41 -7.73 -14.24
N CYS A 63 8.90 -8.63 -13.39
CA CYS A 63 9.17 -10.08 -13.50
C CYS A 63 7.92 -10.95 -13.44
N GLU A 64 6.75 -10.32 -13.45
CA GLU A 64 5.41 -10.95 -13.50
C GLU A 64 5.08 -11.86 -12.31
N GLN A 65 5.90 -11.85 -11.26
CA GLN A 65 5.61 -12.58 -10.04
C GLN A 65 4.39 -11.98 -9.34
N THR A 66 3.51 -12.86 -8.85
CA THR A 66 2.35 -12.51 -8.04
C THR A 66 2.41 -13.21 -6.69
N ASN A 67 1.91 -12.55 -5.65
CA ASN A 67 1.81 -13.08 -4.30
C ASN A 67 0.58 -12.48 -3.59
N TRP A 68 0.07 -13.18 -2.59
CA TRP A 68 -1.00 -12.73 -1.70
C TRP A 68 -0.47 -12.57 -0.29
N PHE A 69 -0.92 -11.56 0.42
CA PHE A 69 -0.53 -11.30 1.81
C PHE A 69 -1.77 -11.02 2.65
N ALA A 70 -1.82 -11.51 3.88
CA ALA A 70 -2.85 -11.07 4.83
C ALA A 70 -2.61 -9.59 5.18
N LEU A 71 -3.69 -8.78 5.22
CA LEU A 71 -3.58 -7.35 5.49
C LEU A 71 -3.00 -7.06 6.89
N GLU A 72 -3.32 -7.93 7.85
CA GLU A 72 -2.84 -7.89 9.25
C GLU A 72 -1.87 -9.05 9.54
N GLY A 73 -1.18 -9.56 8.51
CA GLY A 73 -0.23 -10.66 8.63
C GLY A 73 1.18 -10.24 9.05
N ASP A 74 2.07 -11.22 9.07
CA ASP A 74 3.50 -11.10 9.40
C ASP A 74 4.38 -10.74 8.18
N GLY A 75 3.76 -10.54 7.01
CA GLY A 75 4.45 -10.24 5.75
C GLY A 75 4.94 -11.48 5.01
N VAL A 76 4.54 -12.68 5.43
CA VAL A 76 4.76 -13.90 4.66
C VAL A 76 3.66 -14.05 3.60
N PRO A 77 4.00 -14.46 2.36
CA PRO A 77 3.00 -14.78 1.36
C PRO A 77 2.09 -15.92 1.79
N LEU A 78 0.79 -15.75 1.57
CA LEU A 78 -0.21 -16.82 1.73
C LEU A 78 0.00 -17.89 0.68
N ASP A 79 -0.14 -19.16 1.07
CA ASP A 79 -0.21 -20.27 0.13
C ASP A 79 -1.51 -20.24 -0.67
N ARG A 80 -1.53 -20.93 -1.81
CA ARG A 80 -2.71 -21.10 -2.66
C ARG A 80 -3.93 -21.64 -1.89
N SER A 81 -3.74 -22.62 -1.02
CA SER A 81 -4.81 -23.22 -0.18
C SER A 81 -5.46 -22.17 0.71
N GLU A 82 -4.64 -21.33 1.35
CA GLU A 82 -5.10 -20.24 2.22
C GLU A 82 -5.86 -19.14 1.45
N VAL A 83 -5.46 -18.85 0.21
CA VAL A 83 -6.13 -17.85 -0.64
C VAL A 83 -7.49 -18.37 -1.15
N LEU A 84 -7.57 -19.66 -1.49
CA LEU A 84 -8.77 -20.25 -2.07
C LEU A 84 -9.75 -20.81 -1.03
N GLY A 85 -9.29 -21.06 0.19
CA GLY A 85 -10.08 -21.65 1.27
C GLY A 85 -10.37 -23.14 1.07
N ASN A 86 -9.44 -23.91 0.51
CA ASN A 86 -9.56 -25.38 0.31
C ASN A 86 -8.34 -26.15 0.81
#